data_AF-A0A7Y2Y2K8-F1
#
_entry.id   AF-A0A7Y2Y2K8-F1
#
_cell.length_a   1.000
_cell.length_b   1.000
_cell.length_c   1.000
_cell.angle_alpha   90.00
_cell.angle_beta   90.00
_cell.angle_gamma   90.00
#
_symmetry.space_group_name_H-M   'P 1'
#
loop_
_entity.id
_entity.type
_entity.pdbx_description
1 polymer ?
#
loop_
_entity_poly.entity_id
_entity_poly.type
_entity_poly.pdbx_seq_one_letter_code
_entity_poly.pdbx_strand_id
1 'polypeptide(L)' 'DDYKNWADHGVLCVEMETAGLYTIAAKHKVKALAILTISDSLVTGIATSPEERESSFNDMVEIALNIA' A
#
# COMPACT_ATOMS: atom_id res chain seq x y z
N ASP A 1 -1.91 18.38 6.80
CA ASP A 1 -1.85 17.98 8.22
C ASP A 1 -2.72 16.77 8.56
N ASP A 2 -3.71 16.45 7.72
CA ASP A 2 -4.73 15.43 8.00
C ASP A 2 -4.20 14.01 8.30
N TYR A 3 -3.02 13.64 7.79
CA TYR A 3 -2.44 12.32 8.06
C TYR A 3 -1.96 12.15 9.52
N LYS A 4 -1.71 13.25 10.26
CA LYS A 4 -1.07 13.21 11.60
C LYS A 4 -1.89 12.40 12.60
N ASN A 5 -3.20 12.60 12.64
CA ASN A 5 -4.08 11.84 13.54
C ASN A 5 -3.98 10.33 13.31
N TRP A 6 -3.84 9.90 12.06
CA TRP A 6 -3.71 8.49 11.69
C TRP A 6 -2.32 7.95 12.03
N ALA A 7 -1.28 8.74 11.77
CA ALA A 7 0.10 8.40 12.11
C ALA A 7 0.29 8.24 13.64
N ASP A 8 -0.35 9.09 14.45
CA ASP A 8 -0.33 8.99 15.92
C ASP A 8 -0.96 7.67 16.43
N HIS A 9 -1.82 7.04 15.62
CA HIS A 9 -2.40 5.71 15.89
C HIS A 9 -1.63 4.57 15.19
N GLY A 10 -0.47 4.85 14.58
CA GLY A 10 0.38 3.84 13.95
C GLY A 10 -0.04 3.41 12.54
N VAL A 11 -0.91 4.17 11.86
CA VAL A 11 -1.22 3.93 10.44
C VAL A 11 0.03 4.21 9.59
N LEU A 12 0.42 3.24 8.77
CA LEU A 12 1.71 3.25 8.06
C LEU A 12 1.69 4.07 6.76
N CYS A 13 0.61 3.98 5.99
CA CYS A 13 0.46 4.65 4.70
C CYS A 13 -1.02 4.84 4.35
N VAL A 14 -1.29 5.51 3.24
CA VAL A 14 -2.64 5.70 2.70
C VAL A 14 -2.73 5.13 1.28
N GLU A 15 -3.83 4.45 1.00
CA GLU A 15 -4.25 3.91 -0.29
C GLU A 15 -5.79 3.95 -0.34
N MET A 16 -6.45 3.48 -1.41
CA MET A 16 -7.89 3.73 -1.62
C MET A 16 -8.73 2.46 -1.83
N GLU A 17 -8.17 1.25 -1.70
CA GLU A 17 -8.81 0.01 -2.15
C GLU A 17 -8.88 -1.11 -1.09
N THR A 18 -7.90 -1.22 -0.19
CA THR A 18 -7.66 -2.38 0.67
C THR A 18 -8.83 -2.67 1.61
N ALA A 19 -9.45 -1.62 2.16
CA ALA A 19 -10.62 -1.78 3.02
C ALA A 19 -11.78 -2.48 2.28
N GLY A 20 -12.00 -2.13 1.00
CA GLY A 20 -13.01 -2.76 0.15
C GLY A 20 -12.64 -4.20 -0.20
N LEU A 21 -11.39 -4.43 -0.62
CA LEU A 21 -10.86 -5.76 -0.94
C LEU A 21 -11.05 -6.74 0.23
N TYR A 22 -10.62 -6.35 1.44
CA TYR A 22 -10.70 -7.20 2.63
C TYR A 22 -12.15 -7.43 3.06
N THR A 23 -13.02 -6.43 2.96
CA THR A 23 -14.45 -6.57 3.28
C THR A 23 -15.13 -7.59 2.38
N ILE A 24 -14.89 -7.53 1.06
CA ILE A 24 -15.46 -8.48 0.10
C ILE A 24 -14.88 -9.87 0.30
N ALA A 25 -13.56 -9.99 0.48
CA ALA A 25 -12.91 -11.27 0.73
C ALA A 25 -13.47 -11.96 1.99
N ALA A 26 -13.62 -11.22 3.09
CA ALA A 26 -14.21 -11.70 4.33
C ALA A 26 -15.66 -12.16 4.13
N LYS A 27 -16.49 -11.37 3.42
CA LYS A 27 -17.89 -11.71 3.11
C LYS A 27 -18.00 -13.04 2.36
N HIS A 28 -17.11 -13.29 1.41
CA HIS A 28 -17.12 -14.49 0.57
C HIS A 28 -16.23 -15.63 1.10
N LYS A 29 -15.62 -15.47 2.28
CA LYS A 29 -14.73 -16.45 2.92
C LYS A 29 -13.56 -16.89 2.03
N VAL A 30 -12.99 -15.94 1.28
CA VAL A 30 -11.79 -16.15 0.46
C VAL A 30 -10.60 -15.40 1.06
N LYS A 31 -9.39 -15.77 0.67
CA LYS A 31 -8.15 -15.10 1.11
C LYS A 31 -7.87 -13.88 0.24
N ALA A 32 -7.39 -12.79 0.84
CA ALA A 32 -6.91 -11.61 0.14
C ALA A 32 -5.77 -10.96 0.93
N LEU A 33 -4.90 -10.25 0.22
CA LEU A 33 -3.78 -9.49 0.77
C LEU A 33 -3.52 -8.26 -0.11
N ALA A 34 -3.20 -7.13 0.50
CA ALA A 34 -2.67 -5.95 -0.16
C ALA A 34 -1.17 -5.81 0.16
N ILE A 35 -0.36 -5.65 -0.88
CA ILE A 35 1.08 -5.35 -0.78
C ILE A 35 1.28 -4.01 -1.48
N LEU A 36 2.00 -3.08 -0.82
CA LEU A 36 2.09 -1.70 -1.25
C LEU A 36 3.56 -1.25 -1.30
N THR A 37 3.91 -0.52 -2.35
CA THR A 37 5.20 0.20 -2.46
C THR A 37 4.94 1.68 -2.21
N ILE A 38 5.76 2.31 -1.35
CA ILE A 38 5.60 3.73 -1.02
C ILE A 38 6.14 4.59 -2.17
N SER A 39 5.25 5.28 -2.87
CA SER A 39 5.60 6.21 -3.95
C SER A 39 5.90 7.62 -3.46
N ASP A 40 5.23 8.07 -2.40
CA ASP A 40 5.24 9.45 -1.95
C ASP A 40 5.17 9.51 -0.41
N SER A 41 5.80 10.55 0.17
CA SER A 41 5.75 10.79 1.60
C SER A 41 4.91 12.03 1.91
N LEU A 42 3.79 11.84 2.59
CA LEU A 42 2.98 12.95 3.11
C LEU A 42 3.69 13.73 4.22
N VAL A 43 4.76 13.18 4.79
CA VAL A 43 5.55 13.80 5.85
C VAL A 43 6.56 14.79 5.26
N THR A 44 7.32 14.35 4.27
CA THR A 44 8.41 15.15 3.67
C THR A 44 7.98 15.87 2.40
N GLY A 45 6.85 15.49 1.79
CA GLY A 45 6.37 16.01 0.51
C GLY A 45 7.13 15.46 -0.71
N ILE A 46 8.07 14.53 -0.50
CA ILE A 46 8.86 13.94 -1.59
C ILE A 46 8.01 12.90 -2.32
N ALA A 47 8.04 12.97 -3.65
CA ALA A 47 7.42 12.02 -4.55
C ALA A 47 8.50 11.37 -5.43
N THR A 48 8.38 10.06 -5.64
CA THR A 48 9.25 9.31 -6.56
C THR A 48 9.02 9.74 -8.01
N SER A 49 10.09 9.72 -8.81
CA SER A 49 10.00 9.93 -10.25
C SER A 49 9.34 8.73 -10.96
N PRO A 50 8.83 8.89 -12.18
CA PRO A 50 8.32 7.77 -12.98
C PRO A 50 9.34 6.63 -13.14
N GLU A 51 10.61 6.95 -13.35
CA GLU A 51 11.70 5.97 -13.52
C GLU A 51 12.00 5.22 -12.22
N GLU A 52 11.96 5.91 -11.08
CA GLU A 52 12.11 5.29 -9.75
C GLU A 52 10.95 4.34 -9.44
N ARG A 53 9.72 4.69 -9.84
CA ARG A 53 8.55 3.82 -9.68
C ARG A 53 8.63 2.58 -10.54
N GLU A 54 9.04 2.72 -11.80
CA GLU A 54 9.22 1.58 -12.70
C GLU A 54 10.25 0.58 -12.14
N SER A 55 11.37 1.07 -11.62
CA SER A 55 12.45 0.22 -11.13
C SER A 55 12.20 -0.40 -9.75
N SER A 56 11.51 0.31 -8.84
CA SER A 56 11.33 -0.12 -7.44
C SER A 56 10.13 -1.03 -7.19
N PHE A 57 9.16 -1.08 -8.10
CA PHE A 57 7.93 -1.86 -7.90
C PHE A 57 8.12 -3.36 -8.17
N ASN A 58 9.25 -3.76 -8.77
CA ASN A 58 9.55 -5.15 -9.11
C ASN A 58 9.59 -6.05 -7.87
N ASP A 59 10.23 -5.60 -6.77
CA ASP A 59 10.33 -6.36 -5.53
C ASP A 59 8.95 -6.72 -4.96
N MET A 60 8.01 -5.77 -4.99
CA MET A 60 6.63 -5.99 -4.56
C MET A 60 5.95 -7.08 -5.40
N VAL A 61 6.15 -7.07 -6.72
CA VAL A 61 5.60 -8.07 -7.63
C VAL A 61 6.22 -9.44 -7.39
N GLU A 62 7.54 -9.52 -7.22
CA GLU A 62 8.23 -10.76 -6.91
C GLU A 62 7.74 -11.36 -5.58
N ILE A 63 7.59 -10.55 -4.53
CA ILE A 63 7.02 -11.01 -3.26
C ILE A 63 5.60 -11.53 -3.47
N ALA A 64 4.76 -10.79 -4.20
CA ALA A 64 3.38 -11.20 -4.46
C ALA A 64 3.28 -12.54 -5.20
N LEU A 65 4.15 -12.78 -6.19
CA LEU A 65 4.19 -14.03 -6.95
C LEU A 65 4.68 -15.22 -6.12
N ASN A 66 5.58 -15.00 -5.16
CA ASN A 66 6.12 -16.06 -4.31
C ASN A 66 5.18 -16.53 -3.20
N ILE A 67 4.15 -15.75 -2.86
CA ILE A 67 3.16 -16.09 -1.83
C ILE A 67 1.80 -16.53 -2.40
N ALA A 68 1.64 -16.44 -3.73
CA ALA A 68 0.47 -16.92 -4.46
C ALA A 68 0.42 -18.46 -4.49
#